data_AF-A0A0G1VUA9-F1
#
_entry.id   AF-A0A0G1VUA9-F1
#
_cell.length_a   1.000
_cell.length_b   1.000
_cell.length_c   1.000
_cell.angle_alpha   90.00
_cell.angle_beta   90.00
_cell.angle_gamma   90.00
#
_symmetry.space_group_name_H-M   'P 1'
#
loop_
_entity.id
_entity.type
_entity.pdbx_description
1 polymer ?
#
loop_
_entity_poly.entity_id
_entity_poly.type
_entity_poly.pdbx_seq_one_letter_code
_entity_poly.pdbx_strand_id
1 'polypeptide(L)'
;MGIDLTTSTQDQNSNREPTNREILEAVKELGTRFGRLETENREILETMNEFATNVEGEMGNLKAEMGRVKVEILDGIDEKLGNLKGDLVVLTRKEDRKIVRLVEILRDKNILAQEEAKQILGMEPFPQLLI
;
A
#
# COMPACT_ATOMS: atom_id res chain seq x y z
N MET A 1 51.73 -32.31 66.56
CA MET A 1 51.36 -31.70 65.25
C MET A 1 50.21 -32.54 64.72
N GLY A 2 48.95 -32.26 65.01
CA GLY A 2 48.28 -30.96 64.94
C GLY A 2 47.57 -30.85 63.59
N ILE A 3 46.64 -31.78 63.30
CA ILE A 3 45.73 -31.67 62.17
C ILE A 3 44.45 -31.08 62.74
N ASP A 4 44.30 -29.77 62.60
CA ASP A 4 43.06 -29.07 62.94
C ASP A 4 42.15 -29.12 61.71
N LEU A 5 41.17 -30.03 61.74
CA LEU A 5 40.03 -30.02 60.84
C LEU A 5 39.01 -29.02 61.41
N THR A 6 39.02 -27.78 60.92
CA THR A 6 37.89 -26.85 61.09
C THR A 6 37.14 -26.72 59.78
N THR A 7 36.46 -27.81 59.41
CA THR A 7 35.27 -27.73 58.57
C THR A 7 34.07 -27.58 59.48
N SER A 8 33.25 -26.55 59.23
CA SER A 8 31.79 -26.49 59.46
C SER A 8 31.36 -25.18 60.12
N THR A 9 31.31 -24.12 59.33
CA THR A 9 30.32 -23.07 59.57
C THR A 9 29.02 -23.56 58.92
N GLN A 10 28.21 -24.22 59.75
CA GLN A 10 26.77 -24.45 59.67
C GLN A 10 26.07 -24.04 58.35
N ASP A 11 25.76 -25.03 57.53
CA ASP A 11 24.45 -25.11 56.87
C ASP A 11 23.38 -25.30 57.95
N GLN A 12 22.81 -24.20 58.43
CA GLN A 12 21.52 -24.20 59.13
C GLN A 12 20.51 -23.43 58.29
N ASN A 13 20.11 -24.01 57.17
CA ASN A 13 18.87 -23.63 56.54
C ASN A 13 18.15 -24.87 55.99
N SER A 14 16.85 -24.97 56.28
CA SER A 14 15.89 -25.87 55.66
C SER A 14 15.74 -27.31 56.20
N ASN A 15 15.24 -27.46 57.44
CA ASN A 15 14.41 -28.63 57.78
C ASN A 15 13.46 -28.40 58.99
N ARG A 16 12.82 -27.23 59.06
CA ARG A 16 11.78 -26.94 60.05
C ARG A 16 10.42 -27.03 59.38
N GLU A 17 9.50 -27.81 59.94
CA GLU A 17 8.11 -27.82 59.48
C GLU A 17 7.51 -26.42 59.64
N PRO A 18 6.93 -25.84 58.56
CA PRO A 18 6.31 -24.54 58.64
C PRO A 18 5.12 -24.61 59.61
N THR A 19 5.03 -23.61 60.48
CA THR A 19 3.91 -23.50 61.42
C THR A 19 2.64 -23.13 60.65
N ASN A 20 1.48 -23.56 61.16
CA ASN A 20 0.17 -23.21 60.57
C ASN A 20 -0.01 -21.68 60.38
N ARG A 21 0.67 -20.87 61.20
CA ARG A 21 0.69 -19.41 61.09
C ARG A 21 1.45 -18.93 59.84
N GLU A 22 2.62 -19.48 59.58
CA GLU A 22 3.43 -19.16 58.39
C GLU A 22 2.72 -19.61 57.11
N ILE A 23 2.03 -20.75 57.14
CA ILE A 23 1.19 -21.22 56.02
C ILE A 23 0.03 -20.25 55.78
N LEU A 24 -0.66 -19.79 56.84
CA LEU A 24 -1.78 -18.86 56.70
C LEU A 24 -1.33 -17.49 56.17
N GLU A 25 -0.16 -17.00 56.59
CA GLU A 25 0.43 -15.77 56.06
C GLU A 25 0.79 -15.91 54.57
N ALA A 26 1.42 -17.01 54.18
CA ALA A 26 1.74 -17.28 52.78
C ALA A 26 0.48 -17.39 51.90
N VAL A 27 -0.58 -18.03 52.39
CA VAL A 27 -1.87 -18.12 51.67
C VAL A 27 -2.52 -16.75 51.52
N LYS A 28 -2.45 -15.89 52.54
CA LYS A 28 -2.95 -14.50 52.45
C LYS A 28 -2.16 -13.70 51.42
N GLU A 29 -0.84 -13.81 51.41
CA GLU A 29 0.01 -13.14 50.44
C GLU A 29 -0.25 -13.64 49.01
N LEU A 30 -0.47 -14.95 48.84
CA LEU A 30 -0.82 -15.50 47.55
C LEU A 30 -2.19 -14.99 47.06
N GLY A 31 -3.17 -14.87 47.95
CA GLY A 31 -4.48 -14.29 47.64
C GLY A 31 -4.40 -12.82 47.19
N THR A 32 -3.56 -12.01 47.83
CA THR A 32 -3.38 -10.60 47.41
C THR A 32 -2.65 -10.48 46.08
N ARG A 33 -1.64 -11.32 45.84
CA ARG A 33 -0.95 -11.38 44.54
C ARG A 33 -1.90 -11.84 43.43
N PHE A 34 -2.74 -12.83 43.70
CA PHE A 34 -3.72 -13.32 42.73
C PHE A 34 -4.75 -12.24 42.36
N GLY A 35 -5.30 -11.53 43.35
CA GLY A 35 -6.23 -10.42 43.08
C GLY A 35 -5.59 -9.27 42.28
N ARG A 36 -4.30 -8.98 42.50
CA ARG A 36 -3.57 -8.01 41.69
C ARG A 36 -3.41 -8.48 40.25
N LEU A 37 -3.03 -9.74 40.05
CA LEU A 37 -2.87 -10.32 38.72
C LEU A 37 -4.18 -10.31 37.92
N GLU A 38 -5.31 -10.61 38.56
CA GLU A 38 -6.64 -10.52 37.93
C GLU A 38 -6.99 -9.10 37.49
N THR A 39 -6.55 -8.10 38.28
CA THR A 39 -6.77 -6.68 37.95
C THR A 39 -5.90 -6.26 36.76
N GLU A 40 -4.61 -6.59 36.79
CA GLU A 40 -3.68 -6.29 35.69
C GLU A 40 -4.11 -6.97 34.37
N ASN A 41 -4.55 -8.22 34.43
CA ASN A 41 -5.06 -8.93 33.25
C ASN A 41 -6.31 -8.26 32.67
N ARG A 42 -7.20 -7.72 33.51
CA ARG A 42 -8.38 -6.98 33.04
C ARG A 42 -7.98 -5.71 32.32
N GLU A 43 -7.07 -4.93 32.89
CA GLU A 43 -6.56 -3.69 32.28
C GLU A 43 -5.88 -3.96 30.93
N ILE A 44 -5.11 -5.05 30.83
CA ILE A 44 -4.48 -5.47 29.57
C ILE A 44 -5.55 -5.79 28.52
N LEU A 45 -6.60 -6.54 28.87
CA LEU A 45 -7.66 -6.89 27.94
C LEU A 45 -8.45 -5.66 27.47
N GLU A 46 -8.71 -4.70 28.37
CA GLU A 46 -9.34 -3.43 28.01
C GLU A 46 -8.46 -2.64 27.04
N THR A 47 -7.17 -2.52 27.34
CA THR A 47 -6.20 -1.84 26.47
C THR A 47 -6.09 -2.51 25.11
N MET A 48 -6.09 -3.85 25.06
CA MET A 48 -6.06 -4.61 23.80
C MET A 48 -7.33 -4.39 22.98
N ASN A 49 -8.49 -4.29 23.62
CA ASN A 49 -9.75 -4.05 22.94
C ASN A 49 -9.83 -2.63 22.35
N GLU A 50 -9.36 -1.64 23.11
CA GLU A 50 -9.24 -0.26 22.62
C GLU A 50 -8.27 -0.17 21.43
N PHE A 51 -7.10 -0.81 21.55
CA PHE A 51 -6.12 -0.88 20.47
C PHE A 51 -6.70 -1.53 19.21
N ALA A 52 -7.38 -2.68 19.36
CA ALA A 52 -8.01 -3.36 18.22
C ALA A 52 -9.05 -2.48 17.53
N THR A 53 -9.90 -1.80 18.32
CA THR A 53 -10.91 -0.88 17.79
C THR A 53 -10.27 0.27 17.01
N ASN A 54 -9.20 0.87 17.55
CA ASN A 54 -8.49 1.96 16.89
C ASN A 54 -7.83 1.50 15.59
N VAL A 55 -7.15 0.35 15.59
CA VAL A 55 -6.50 -0.22 14.40
C VAL A 55 -7.52 -0.55 13.31
N GLU A 56 -8.67 -1.14 13.68
CA GLU A 56 -9.74 -1.44 12.71
C GLU A 56 -10.29 -0.14 12.09
N GLY A 57 -10.47 0.91 12.89
CA GLY A 57 -10.89 2.23 12.42
C GLY A 57 -9.89 2.87 11.45
N GLU A 58 -8.61 2.92 11.82
CA GLU A 58 -7.55 3.46 10.97
C GLU A 58 -7.40 2.67 9.67
N MET A 59 -7.46 1.33 9.74
CA MET A 59 -7.38 0.47 8.57
C MET A 59 -8.60 0.66 7.63
N GLY A 60 -9.79 0.91 8.19
CA GLY A 60 -10.97 1.30 7.44
C GLY A 60 -10.77 2.62 6.68
N ASN A 61 -10.22 3.62 7.34
CA ASN A 61 -9.93 4.93 6.74
C ASN A 61 -8.88 4.82 5.62
N LEU A 62 -7.77 4.12 5.86
CA LEU A 62 -6.73 3.88 4.85
C LEU A 62 -7.29 3.17 3.62
N LYS A 63 -8.17 2.19 3.81
CA LYS A 63 -8.80 1.49 2.68
C LYS A 63 -9.68 2.42 1.86
N ALA A 64 -10.41 3.33 2.51
CA ALA A 64 -11.24 4.32 1.83
C ALA A 64 -10.39 5.34 1.06
N GLU A 65 -9.34 5.88 1.68
CA GLU A 65 -8.41 6.81 1.03
C GLU A 65 -7.70 6.18 -0.16
N MET A 66 -7.20 4.96 0.00
CA MET A 66 -6.57 4.19 -1.08
C MET A 66 -7.54 3.96 -2.25
N GLY A 67 -8.83 3.70 -1.94
CA GLY A 67 -9.88 3.59 -2.94
C GLY A 67 -10.06 4.89 -3.74
N ARG A 68 -10.07 6.05 -3.07
CA ARG A 68 -10.20 7.36 -3.72
C ARG A 68 -8.99 7.68 -4.60
N VAL A 69 -7.78 7.51 -4.06
CA VAL A 69 -6.53 7.77 -4.80
C VAL A 69 -6.47 6.90 -6.07
N LYS A 70 -6.87 5.63 -5.98
CA LYS A 70 -6.93 4.76 -7.16
C LYS A 70 -7.89 5.29 -8.23
N VAL A 71 -9.07 5.76 -7.83
CA VAL A 71 -10.06 6.32 -8.77
C VAL A 71 -9.51 7.61 -9.40
N GLU A 72 -8.99 8.54 -8.60
CA GLU A 72 -8.43 9.80 -9.11
C GLU A 72 -7.28 9.59 -10.11
N ILE A 73 -6.41 8.61 -9.85
CA ILE A 73 -5.32 8.26 -10.77
C ILE A 73 -5.88 7.70 -12.08
N LEU A 74 -6.86 6.80 -12.01
CA LEU A 74 -7.46 6.20 -13.20
C LEU A 74 -8.19 7.26 -14.04
N ASP A 75 -9.01 8.10 -13.40
CA ASP A 75 -9.73 9.19 -14.05
C ASP A 75 -8.75 10.18 -14.72
N GLY A 76 -7.67 10.55 -14.03
CA GLY A 76 -6.64 11.43 -14.58
C GLY A 76 -5.84 10.81 -15.72
N ILE A 77 -5.67 9.49 -15.74
CA ILE A 77 -5.06 8.76 -16.87
C ILE A 77 -6.03 8.73 -18.05
N ASP A 78 -7.30 8.42 -17.82
CA ASP A 78 -8.32 8.35 -18.87
C ASP A 78 -8.51 9.70 -19.55
N GLU A 79 -8.53 10.80 -18.79
CA GLU A 79 -8.58 12.15 -19.35
C GLU A 79 -7.37 12.45 -20.22
N LYS A 80 -6.16 12.16 -19.73
CA LYS A 80 -4.91 12.39 -20.48
C LYS A 80 -4.84 11.55 -21.75
N LEU A 81 -5.28 10.29 -21.70
CA LEU A 81 -5.36 9.41 -22.87
C LEU A 81 -6.39 9.92 -23.88
N GLY A 82 -7.54 10.41 -23.40
CA GLY A 82 -8.55 11.06 -24.24
C GLY A 82 -8.00 12.28 -24.97
N ASN A 83 -7.32 13.17 -24.23
CA ASN A 83 -6.69 14.36 -24.79
C ASN A 83 -5.58 14.01 -25.80
N LEU A 84 -4.68 13.08 -25.45
CA LEU A 84 -3.61 12.64 -26.35
C LEU A 84 -4.16 12.05 -27.65
N LYS A 85 -5.22 11.23 -27.56
CA LYS A 85 -5.89 10.68 -28.75
C LYS A 85 -6.51 11.78 -29.60
N GLY A 86 -7.15 12.77 -28.97
CA GLY A 86 -7.70 13.93 -29.66
C GLY A 86 -6.63 14.74 -30.39
N ASP A 87 -5.54 15.04 -29.70
CA ASP A 87 -4.39 15.78 -30.25
C ASP A 87 -3.76 15.03 -31.42
N LEU A 88 -3.57 13.72 -31.30
CA LEU A 88 -3.04 12.88 -32.37
C LEU A 88 -3.93 12.96 -33.62
N VAL A 89 -5.24 12.82 -33.47
CA VAL A 89 -6.18 12.94 -34.59
C VAL A 89 -6.10 14.32 -35.25
N VAL A 90 -5.99 15.38 -34.46
CA VAL A 90 -5.86 16.75 -34.99
C VAL A 90 -4.52 16.93 -35.72
N LEU A 91 -3.43 16.41 -35.18
CA LEU A 91 -2.11 16.46 -35.80
C LEU A 91 -2.08 15.69 -37.11
N THR A 92 -2.55 14.43 -37.13
CA THR A 92 -2.61 13.61 -38.35
C THR A 92 -3.47 14.29 -39.42
N ARG A 93 -4.62 14.88 -39.06
CA ARG A 93 -5.44 15.65 -40.03
C ARG A 93 -4.76 16.91 -40.54
N LYS A 94 -3.97 17.59 -39.70
CA LYS A 94 -3.18 18.77 -40.12
C LYS A 94 -2.07 18.36 -41.08
N GLU A 95 -1.41 17.25 -40.81
CA GLU A 95 -0.37 16.68 -41.67
C GLU A 95 -0.94 16.23 -43.01
N ASP A 96 -2.07 15.52 -43.00
CA ASP A 96 -2.80 15.12 -44.21
C ASP A 96 -3.09 16.32 -45.12
N ARG A 97 -3.67 17.40 -44.58
CA ARG A 97 -3.90 18.64 -45.34
C ARG A 97 -2.64 19.24 -45.95
N LYS A 98 -1.49 19.15 -45.25
CA LYS A 98 -0.21 19.63 -45.80
C LYS A 98 0.27 18.76 -46.95
N ILE A 99 0.13 17.44 -46.84
CA ILE A 99 0.49 16.49 -47.90
C ILE A 99 -0.38 16.72 -49.13
N VAL A 100 -1.69 16.86 -48.95
CA VAL A 100 -2.64 17.17 -50.04
C VAL A 100 -2.21 18.45 -50.76
N ARG A 101 -1.92 19.51 -50.00
CA ARG A 101 -1.46 20.77 -50.58
C ARG A 101 -0.13 20.63 -51.33
N LEU A 102 0.78 19.80 -50.83
CA LEU A 102 2.04 19.52 -51.51
C LEU A 102 1.81 18.77 -52.82
N VAL A 103 0.94 17.76 -52.84
CA VAL A 103 0.58 17.00 -54.06
C VAL A 103 -0.04 17.93 -55.10
N GLU A 104 -0.94 18.85 -54.69
CA GLU A 104 -1.50 19.87 -55.58
C GLU A 104 -0.40 20.75 -56.20
N ILE A 105 0.52 21.28 -55.39
CA ILE A 105 1.62 22.13 -55.88
C ILE A 105 2.53 21.37 -56.87
N LEU A 106 2.82 20.09 -56.59
CA LEU A 106 3.66 19.26 -57.46
C LEU A 106 2.96 18.93 -58.78
N ARG A 107 1.65 18.70 -58.75
CA ARG A 107 0.82 18.51 -59.95
C ARG A 107 0.77 19.79 -60.79
N ASP A 108 0.54 20.94 -60.16
CA ASP A 108 0.47 22.24 -60.85
C ASP A 108 1.80 22.61 -61.54
N LYS A 109 2.93 22.12 -60.99
CA LYS A 109 4.27 22.24 -61.58
C LYS A 109 4.59 21.18 -62.63
N ASN A 110 3.65 20.30 -62.97
CA ASN A 110 3.84 19.15 -63.87
C ASN A 110 5.00 18.21 -63.44
N ILE A 111 5.28 18.12 -62.13
CA ILE A 111 6.31 17.21 -61.59
C ILE A 111 5.71 15.81 -61.36
N LEU A 112 4.43 15.74 -60.98
CA LEU A 112 3.69 14.49 -60.79
C LEU A 112 2.65 14.30 -61.89
N ALA A 113 2.56 13.08 -62.42
CA ALA A 113 1.47 12.68 -63.30
C ALA A 113 0.15 12.55 -62.52
N GLN A 114 -0.98 12.70 -63.22
CA GLN A 114 -2.29 12.67 -62.59
C GLN A 114 -2.60 11.34 -61.89
N GLU A 115 -2.11 10.23 -62.44
CA GLU A 115 -2.28 8.91 -61.81
C GLU A 115 -1.43 8.74 -60.54
N GLU A 116 -0.22 9.32 -60.50
CA GLU A 116 0.63 9.29 -59.31
C GLU A 116 0.03 10.11 -58.17
N ALA A 117 -0.55 11.27 -58.49
CA ALA A 117 -1.26 12.10 -57.53
C ALA A 117 -2.50 11.38 -56.95
N LYS A 118 -3.26 10.66 -57.79
CA LYS A 118 -4.40 9.84 -57.33
C LYS A 118 -3.96 8.71 -56.41
N GLN A 119 -2.86 8.04 -56.73
CA GLN A 119 -2.33 6.96 -55.89
C GLN A 119 -1.93 7.47 -54.50
N ILE A 120 -1.23 8.61 -54.42
CA ILE A 120 -0.79 9.20 -53.14
C ILE A 120 -1.99 9.65 -52.30
N LEU A 121 -2.98 10.30 -52.90
CA LEU A 121 -4.18 10.79 -52.20
C LEU A 121 -5.14 9.66 -51.78
N GLY A 122 -5.00 8.46 -52.37
CA GLY A 122 -5.75 7.26 -51.99
C GLY A 122 -5.10 6.45 -50.87
N MET A 123 -3.96 6.88 -50.31
CA MET A 123 -3.30 6.18 -49.22
C MET A 123 -3.96 6.49 -47.86
N GLU A 124 -3.92 5.52 -46.95
CA GLU A 124 -4.27 5.71 -45.54
C GLU A 124 -3.30 6.69 -44.87
N PRO A 125 -3.71 7.47 -43.85
CA PRO A 125 -4.83 7.20 -42.92
C PRO A 125 -6.19 7.80 -43.29
N PHE A 126 -6.27 8.72 -44.26
CA PHE A 126 -7.52 9.36 -44.67
C PHE A 126 -7.58 9.49 -46.20
N PRO A 127 -7.90 8.39 -46.92
CA PRO A 127 -7.95 8.43 -48.37
C PRO A 127 -9.01 9.43 -48.84
N GLN A 128 -8.63 10.32 -49.75
CA GLN A 128 -9.59 11.21 -50.39
C GLN A 128 -10.34 10.42 -51.46
N LEU A 129 -11.62 10.16 -51.21
CA LEU A 129 -12.53 9.62 -52.23
C LEU A 129 -12.67 10.70 -53.31
N LEU A 130 -11.95 10.52 -54.41
CA LEU A 130 -12.11 11.30 -55.62
C LEU A 130 -13.52 11.04 -56.18
N ILE A 131 -14.46 11.93 -55.86
CA ILE A 131 -15.77 12.05 -56.55
C ILE A 131 -15.58 12.93 -57.79
#